data_AF-A0A2V8S977-F1
#
_entry.id   AF-A0A2V8S977-F1
#
_cell.length_a   1.000
_cell.length_b   1.000
_cell.length_c   1.000
_cell.angle_alpha   90.00
_cell.angle_beta   90.00
_cell.angle_gamma   90.00
#
_symmetry.space_group_name_H-M   'P 1'
#
loop_
_entity.id
_entity.type
_entity.pdbx_description
1 polymer ?
#
loop_
_entity_poly.entity_id
_entity_poly.type
_entity_poly.pdbx_seq_one_letter_code
_entity_poly.pdbx_strand_id
1 'polypeptide(L)'
;YAADRTTTESVVWTNLVNVTASGGTLQKTAGCDGCPDAGATSLQQIASGDGYFEFTAVETAALRVAGLSNLSAGTGAWEIAFAIRLQSGYAEVREAGVYRESTAFGSGDTFRVSIESGRVEYARNGVVFYTSTAAPVYPLFVDTSLFDSGGTIVNAVIRRAP
;
A
#
# COMPACT_ATOMS: atom_id res chain seq x y z
N TYR A 1 30.62 11.71 -11.81
CA TYR A 1 30.06 10.53 -11.13
C TYR A 1 28.78 10.97 -10.44
N ALA A 2 27.61 10.67 -11.01
CA ALA A 2 26.36 10.95 -10.32
C ALA A 2 26.17 9.84 -9.27
N ALA A 3 26.05 10.22 -8.00
CA ALA A 3 25.62 9.28 -6.97
C ALA A 3 24.21 8.83 -7.35
N ASP A 4 24.09 7.55 -7.64
CA ASP A 4 22.85 6.91 -7.99
C ASP A 4 21.93 6.93 -6.76
N ARG A 5 20.93 7.81 -6.76
CA ARG A 5 20.14 8.07 -5.55
C ARG A 5 19.04 7.03 -5.46
N THR A 6 19.32 5.96 -4.72
CA THR A 6 18.32 5.07 -4.11
C THR A 6 17.48 5.85 -3.09
N THR A 7 16.59 6.71 -3.58
CA THR A 7 15.88 7.68 -2.74
C THR A 7 14.55 7.07 -2.31
N THR A 8 14.38 6.93 -0.99
CA THR A 8 13.05 6.78 -0.42
C THR A 8 12.42 8.16 -0.35
N GLU A 9 11.23 8.30 -0.89
CA GLU A 9 10.50 9.55 -0.96
C GLU A 9 9.05 9.36 -0.50
N SER A 10 8.45 10.41 0.04
CA SER A 10 7.03 10.38 0.39
C SER A 10 6.19 10.14 -0.86
N VAL A 11 5.13 9.36 -0.72
CA VAL A 11 4.17 9.16 -1.80
C VAL A 11 3.49 10.48 -2.14
N VAL A 12 3.51 10.84 -3.43
CA VAL A 12 2.72 11.94 -3.98
C VAL A 12 1.41 11.36 -4.48
N TRP A 13 0.33 11.63 -3.76
CA TRP A 13 -0.99 11.11 -4.07
C TRP A 13 -1.66 11.86 -5.22
N THR A 14 -2.31 11.11 -6.10
CA THR A 14 -3.12 11.60 -7.22
C THR A 14 -4.39 10.74 -7.35
N ASN A 15 -5.29 11.10 -8.28
CA ASN A 15 -6.56 10.42 -8.51
C ASN A 15 -7.39 10.26 -7.22
N LEU A 16 -7.45 11.31 -6.41
CA LEU A 16 -8.12 11.29 -5.12
C LEU A 16 -9.63 11.09 -5.32
N VAL A 17 -10.19 10.04 -4.72
CA VAL A 17 -11.63 9.81 -4.64
C VAL A 17 -12.01 9.71 -3.17
N ASN A 18 -12.86 10.63 -2.70
CA ASN A 18 -13.38 10.64 -1.32
C ASN A 18 -12.32 10.63 -0.19
N VAL A 19 -11.09 11.03 -0.53
CA VAL A 19 -9.96 11.14 0.39
C VAL A 19 -9.35 12.53 0.35
N THR A 20 -8.66 12.91 1.43
CA THR A 20 -7.79 14.08 1.48
C THR A 20 -6.35 13.64 1.70
N ALA A 21 -5.44 14.21 0.91
CA ALA A 21 -4.01 13.96 1.01
C ALA A 21 -3.29 15.10 1.74
N SER A 22 -2.31 14.77 2.58
CA SER A 22 -1.40 15.72 3.21
C SER A 22 -0.01 15.08 3.36
N GLY A 23 0.94 15.51 2.53
CA GLY A 23 2.22 14.81 2.38
C GLY A 23 2.02 13.34 2.00
N GLY A 24 2.77 12.43 2.62
CA GLY A 24 2.61 10.98 2.45
C GLY A 24 1.39 10.38 3.17
N THR A 25 0.45 11.18 3.65
CA THR A 25 -0.73 10.68 4.38
C THR A 25 -2.01 10.84 3.56
N LEU A 26 -2.86 9.80 3.59
CA LEU A 26 -4.23 9.82 3.09
C LEU A 26 -5.22 9.58 4.22
N GLN A 27 -6.36 10.26 4.15
CA GLN A 27 -7.50 10.03 5.04
C GLN A 27 -8.79 9.98 4.23
N LYS A 28 -9.69 9.03 4.53
CA LYS A 28 -11.07 9.03 4.00
C LYS A 28 -11.88 10.14 4.65
N THR A 29 -12.36 11.09 3.85
CA THR A 29 -13.05 12.31 4.32
C THR A 29 -14.45 12.49 3.73
N ALA A 30 -14.83 11.68 2.74
CA ALA A 30 -16.16 11.68 2.13
C ALA A 30 -16.57 10.25 1.71
N GLY A 31 -17.71 10.13 1.03
CA GLY A 31 -18.29 8.83 0.64
C GLY A 31 -19.14 8.19 1.74
N CYS A 32 -19.53 6.93 1.57
CA CYS A 32 -20.21 6.17 2.61
C CYS A 32 -19.24 5.40 3.52
N ASP A 33 -19.66 5.27 4.78
CA ASP A 33 -18.94 4.51 5.79
C ASP A 33 -19.00 3.00 5.49
N GLY A 34 -17.85 2.34 5.47
CA GLY A 34 -17.73 0.91 5.15
C GLY A 34 -17.78 0.57 3.66
N CYS A 35 -17.80 1.56 2.76
CA CYS A 35 -17.88 1.35 1.32
C CYS A 35 -16.52 1.42 0.63
N PRO A 36 -16.24 0.58 -0.40
CA PRO A 36 -15.04 0.68 -1.24
C PRO A 36 -15.13 1.84 -2.24
N ASP A 37 -15.48 3.04 -1.78
CA ASP A 37 -15.71 4.23 -2.61
C ASP A 37 -14.68 5.34 -2.34
N ALA A 38 -13.59 5.04 -1.62
CA ALA A 38 -12.51 5.98 -1.38
C ALA A 38 -11.14 5.36 -1.64
N GLY A 39 -10.22 6.15 -2.19
CA GLY A 39 -8.90 5.68 -2.57
C GLY A 39 -8.13 6.74 -3.35
N ALA A 40 -6.86 6.44 -3.59
CA ALA A 40 -5.94 7.25 -4.35
C ALA A 40 -4.73 6.42 -4.77
N THR A 41 -4.02 6.90 -5.79
CA THR A 41 -2.85 6.24 -6.35
C THR A 41 -1.62 7.15 -6.29
N SER A 42 -0.42 6.58 -6.36
CA SER A 42 0.81 7.39 -6.41
C SER A 42 1.08 7.95 -7.81
N LEU A 43 1.65 9.15 -7.85
CA LEU A 43 2.27 9.69 -9.07
C LEU A 43 3.58 8.94 -9.41
N GLN A 44 4.31 8.51 -8.38
CA GLN A 44 5.53 7.72 -8.54
C GLN A 44 5.21 6.28 -8.92
N GLN A 45 6.18 5.62 -9.58
CA GLN A 45 6.12 4.22 -9.93
C GLN A 45 7.47 3.53 -9.70
N ILE A 46 7.43 2.23 -9.38
CA ILE A 46 8.57 1.32 -9.52
C ILE A 46 8.52 0.83 -10.98
N ALA A 47 9.40 1.38 -11.81
CA ALA A 47 9.38 1.12 -13.25
C ALA A 47 9.89 -0.28 -13.61
N SER A 48 10.84 -0.79 -12.83
CA SER A 48 11.46 -2.11 -12.96
C SER A 48 12.38 -2.36 -11.76
N GLY A 49 12.79 -3.61 -11.57
CA GLY A 49 13.79 -3.97 -10.57
C GLY A 49 13.31 -3.80 -9.13
N ASP A 50 14.27 -3.71 -8.20
CA ASP A 50 13.94 -3.70 -6.79
C ASP A 50 13.32 -2.37 -6.34
N GLY A 51 12.49 -2.41 -5.31
CA GLY A 51 11.77 -1.25 -4.83
C GLY A 51 10.79 -1.62 -3.75
N TYR A 52 10.19 -0.63 -3.08
CA TYR A 52 9.17 -0.94 -2.09
C TYR A 52 8.19 0.21 -1.90
N PHE A 53 7.04 -0.15 -1.34
CA PHE A 53 6.09 0.74 -0.70
C PHE A 53 6.03 0.40 0.80
N GLU A 54 6.09 1.43 1.65
CA GLU A 54 5.96 1.28 3.11
C GLU A 54 5.03 2.35 3.68
N PHE A 55 4.26 1.98 4.71
CA PHE A 55 3.35 2.88 5.42
C PHE A 55 3.17 2.45 6.88
N THR A 56 2.60 3.34 7.70
CA THR A 56 2.28 3.09 9.11
C THR A 56 0.78 2.88 9.30
N ALA A 57 0.40 1.84 10.05
CA ALA A 57 -0.97 1.59 10.47
C ALA A 57 -1.26 2.26 11.82
N VAL A 58 -2.22 3.18 11.88
CA VAL A 58 -2.60 3.87 13.13
C VAL A 58 -3.85 3.25 13.76
N GLU A 59 -4.94 3.15 13.01
CA GLU A 59 -6.21 2.58 13.48
C GLU A 59 -6.16 1.06 13.44
N THR A 60 -6.61 0.40 14.50
CA THR A 60 -6.63 -1.08 14.56
C THR A 60 -7.94 -1.67 14.04
N ALA A 61 -9.06 -0.96 14.18
CA ALA A 61 -10.38 -1.45 13.78
C ALA A 61 -10.70 -1.21 12.29
N ALA A 62 -10.38 -0.01 11.79
CA ALA A 62 -10.84 0.48 10.49
C ALA A 62 -10.35 -0.37 9.31
N LEU A 63 -11.28 -0.73 8.42
CA LEU A 63 -11.01 -1.43 7.17
C LEU A 63 -10.38 -0.50 6.14
N ARG A 64 -9.17 -0.86 5.72
CA ARG A 64 -8.43 -0.20 4.65
C ARG A 64 -7.43 -1.14 4.00
N VAL A 65 -7.09 -0.85 2.76
CA VAL A 65 -6.21 -1.64 1.93
C VAL A 65 -5.22 -0.71 1.25
N ALA A 66 -3.94 -1.06 1.29
CA ALA A 66 -2.89 -0.35 0.56
C ALA A 66 -1.86 -1.35 0.02
N GLY A 67 -1.31 -1.06 -1.15
CA GLY A 67 -0.40 -1.99 -1.80
C GLY A 67 0.20 -1.47 -3.09
N LEU A 68 0.72 -2.39 -3.89
CA LEU A 68 1.29 -2.14 -5.20
C LEU A 68 0.41 -2.76 -6.30
N SER A 69 0.18 -2.01 -7.37
CA SER A 69 -0.58 -2.47 -8.53
C SER A 69 -0.06 -1.88 -9.84
N ASN A 70 -0.24 -2.60 -10.95
CA ASN A 70 0.10 -2.14 -12.30
C ASN A 70 -1.09 -1.56 -13.07
N LEU A 71 -2.29 -1.62 -12.49
CA LEU A 71 -3.54 -1.06 -13.00
C LEU A 71 -4.21 -0.35 -11.82
N SER A 72 -4.71 0.87 -12.02
CA SER A 72 -5.24 1.67 -10.91
C SER A 72 -6.38 2.62 -11.32
N ALA A 73 -7.48 2.05 -11.84
CA ALA A 73 -8.60 2.82 -12.37
C ALA A 73 -9.78 3.01 -11.39
N GLY A 74 -9.69 2.53 -10.15
CA GLY A 74 -10.82 2.51 -9.23
C GLY A 74 -10.42 2.55 -7.76
N THR A 75 -11.43 2.39 -6.91
CA THR A 75 -11.31 2.34 -5.44
C THR A 75 -11.50 0.90 -4.91
N GLY A 76 -11.47 -0.11 -5.79
CA GLY A 76 -11.76 -1.50 -5.45
C GLY A 76 -10.54 -2.21 -4.88
N ALA A 77 -10.64 -2.76 -3.67
CA ALA A 77 -9.52 -3.48 -3.05
C ALA A 77 -9.04 -4.72 -3.82
N TRP A 78 -9.90 -5.33 -4.65
CA TRP A 78 -9.54 -6.48 -5.50
C TRP A 78 -8.64 -6.11 -6.68
N GLU A 79 -8.56 -4.83 -7.03
CA GLU A 79 -7.76 -4.31 -8.14
C GLU A 79 -6.27 -4.17 -7.77
N ILE A 80 -5.97 -4.20 -6.46
CA ILE A 80 -4.62 -4.07 -5.94
C ILE A 80 -3.91 -5.44 -6.03
N ALA A 81 -2.90 -5.53 -6.89
CA ALA A 81 -2.22 -6.78 -7.19
C ALA A 81 -1.50 -7.39 -5.97
N PHE A 82 -0.85 -6.56 -5.16
CA PHE A 82 -0.09 -6.96 -3.97
C PHE A 82 -0.44 -6.05 -2.79
N ALA A 83 -1.35 -6.49 -1.92
CA ALA A 83 -2.00 -5.62 -0.94
C ALA A 83 -1.86 -6.10 0.50
N ILE A 84 -1.77 -5.13 1.41
CA ILE A 84 -2.00 -5.30 2.84
C ILE A 84 -3.41 -4.78 3.15
N ARG A 85 -4.28 -5.67 3.63
CA ARG A 85 -5.61 -5.32 4.15
C ARG A 85 -5.56 -5.29 5.68
N LEU A 86 -5.95 -4.17 6.27
CA LEU A 86 -5.97 -3.95 7.71
C LEU A 86 -7.40 -3.91 8.20
N GLN A 87 -7.74 -4.73 9.21
CA GLN A 87 -9.01 -4.63 9.93
C GLN A 87 -8.95 -5.40 11.25
N SER A 88 -9.61 -4.89 12.29
CA SER A 88 -9.80 -5.60 13.58
C SER A 88 -8.51 -6.19 14.20
N GLY A 89 -7.38 -5.48 14.07
CA GLY A 89 -6.09 -5.90 14.60
C GLY A 89 -5.39 -6.99 13.79
N TYR A 90 -5.86 -7.30 12.58
CA TYR A 90 -5.21 -8.22 11.65
C TYR A 90 -4.83 -7.54 10.33
N ALA A 91 -3.61 -7.78 9.91
CA ALA A 91 -3.07 -7.40 8.62
C ALA A 91 -3.01 -8.65 7.75
N GLU A 92 -3.74 -8.65 6.66
CA GLU A 92 -3.82 -9.75 5.70
C GLU A 92 -3.05 -9.40 4.44
N VAL A 93 -2.31 -10.37 3.91
CA VAL A 93 -1.84 -10.33 2.52
C VAL A 93 -2.99 -10.72 1.60
N ARG A 94 -3.31 -9.82 0.68
CA ARG A 94 -4.30 -9.98 -0.36
C ARG A 94 -3.64 -9.79 -1.72
N GLU A 95 -3.71 -10.77 -2.59
CA GLU A 95 -3.17 -10.69 -3.95
C GLU A 95 -4.32 -10.74 -4.96
N ALA A 96 -4.60 -9.61 -5.62
CA ALA A 96 -5.82 -9.42 -6.42
C ALA A 96 -7.10 -9.82 -5.66
N GLY A 97 -7.17 -9.41 -4.38
CA GLY A 97 -8.27 -9.74 -3.46
C GLY A 97 -8.21 -11.14 -2.81
N VAL A 98 -7.35 -12.04 -3.29
CA VAL A 98 -7.25 -13.41 -2.76
C VAL A 98 -6.40 -13.42 -1.48
N TYR A 99 -6.94 -13.99 -0.40
CA TYR A 99 -6.20 -14.18 0.86
C TYR A 99 -4.98 -15.09 0.68
N ARG A 100 -3.87 -14.73 1.30
CA ARG A 100 -2.64 -15.54 1.34
C ARG A 100 -2.17 -15.85 2.74
N GLU A 101 -2.03 -14.83 3.57
CA GLU A 101 -1.49 -14.96 4.92
C GLU A 101 -1.99 -13.80 5.80
N SER A 102 -1.87 -13.93 7.11
CA SER A 102 -2.15 -12.83 8.03
C SER A 102 -1.17 -12.76 9.20
N THR A 103 -1.13 -11.58 9.81
CA THR A 103 -0.44 -11.34 11.07
C THR A 103 -1.25 -10.38 11.92
N ALA A 104 -1.15 -10.49 13.25
CA ALA A 104 -1.74 -9.48 14.13
C ALA A 104 -1.06 -8.12 13.92
N PHE A 105 -1.66 -7.00 14.30
CA PHE A 105 -0.97 -5.71 14.30
C PHE A 105 -1.52 -4.76 15.34
N GLY A 106 -0.70 -3.80 15.74
CA GLY A 106 -1.04 -2.71 16.64
C GLY A 106 -0.88 -1.34 15.97
N SER A 107 -1.38 -0.32 16.67
CA SER A 107 -1.14 1.07 16.27
C SER A 107 0.36 1.38 16.27
N GLY A 108 0.86 1.97 15.20
CA GLY A 108 2.27 2.32 15.01
C GLY A 108 3.09 1.27 14.27
N ASP A 109 2.54 0.08 13.99
CA ASP A 109 3.22 -0.92 13.17
C ASP A 109 3.43 -0.40 11.74
N THR A 110 4.60 -0.69 11.17
CA THR A 110 4.90 -0.41 9.77
C THR A 110 4.72 -1.64 8.91
N PHE A 111 4.14 -1.44 7.73
CA PHE A 111 3.96 -2.48 6.72
C PHE A 111 4.71 -2.10 5.46
N ARG A 112 5.43 -3.07 4.89
CA ARG A 112 6.18 -2.92 3.65
C ARG A 112 5.79 -4.00 2.67
N VAL A 113 5.56 -3.59 1.41
CA VAL A 113 5.50 -4.47 0.24
C VAL A 113 6.73 -4.15 -0.60
N SER A 114 7.69 -5.06 -0.64
CA SER A 114 8.97 -4.90 -1.37
C SER A 114 9.06 -5.85 -2.56
N ILE A 115 9.77 -5.42 -3.59
CA ILE A 115 10.27 -6.28 -4.65
C ILE A 115 11.76 -6.44 -4.44
N GLU A 116 12.20 -7.69 -4.28
CA GLU A 116 13.59 -8.06 -4.07
C GLU A 116 13.93 -9.22 -5.01
N SER A 117 14.87 -9.00 -5.93
CA SER A 117 15.31 -10.01 -6.91
C SER A 117 14.15 -10.65 -7.69
N GLY A 118 13.14 -9.85 -8.03
CA GLY A 118 11.96 -10.28 -8.80
C GLY A 118 10.88 -11.03 -7.99
N ARG A 119 10.95 -11.03 -6.66
CA ARG A 119 9.90 -11.58 -5.77
C ARG A 119 9.27 -10.47 -4.94
N VAL A 120 7.98 -10.59 -4.67
CA VAL A 120 7.27 -9.68 -3.76
C VAL A 120 7.34 -10.23 -2.34
N GLU A 121 7.76 -9.40 -1.39
CA GLU A 121 7.82 -9.73 0.04
C GLU A 121 6.98 -8.75 0.85
N TYR A 122 6.38 -9.26 1.93
CA TYR A 122 5.54 -8.51 2.84
C TYR A 122 6.17 -8.56 4.22
N ALA A 123 6.45 -7.39 4.77
CA ALA A 123 7.08 -7.25 6.08
C ALA A 123 6.25 -6.40 7.02
N ARG A 124 6.32 -6.74 8.31
CA ARG A 124 5.80 -5.94 9.43
C ARG A 124 6.98 -5.57 10.32
N ASN A 125 7.17 -4.28 10.59
CA ASN A 125 8.29 -3.77 11.40
C ASN A 125 9.66 -4.28 10.92
N GLY A 126 9.84 -4.38 9.60
CA GLY A 126 11.07 -4.87 8.97
C GLY A 126 11.25 -6.39 8.96
N VAL A 127 10.34 -7.17 9.55
CA VAL A 127 10.39 -8.64 9.54
C VAL A 127 9.43 -9.18 8.48
N VAL A 128 9.96 -9.90 7.49
CA VAL A 128 9.16 -10.58 6.45
C VAL A 128 8.30 -11.64 7.10
N PHE A 129 7.00 -11.61 6.83
CA PHE A 129 6.03 -12.60 7.29
C PHE A 129 5.38 -13.37 6.14
N TYR A 130 5.56 -12.92 4.89
CA TYR A 130 5.11 -13.66 3.71
C TYR A 130 5.93 -13.26 2.46
N THR A 131 6.25 -14.25 1.62
CA THR A 131 6.88 -14.07 0.31
C THR A 131 5.95 -14.61 -0.76
N SER A 132 5.61 -13.78 -1.73
CA SER A 132 4.71 -14.13 -2.83
C SER A 132 5.31 -15.19 -3.75
N THR A 133 4.45 -16.07 -4.26
CA THR A 133 4.77 -16.94 -5.41
C THR A 133 4.52 -16.25 -6.75
N ALA A 134 3.78 -15.14 -6.77
CA ALA A 134 3.51 -14.38 -7.97
C ALA A 134 4.65 -13.40 -8.28
N ALA A 135 4.98 -13.28 -9.56
CA ALA A 135 5.96 -12.32 -10.03
C ALA A 135 5.31 -10.93 -10.18
N PRO A 136 6.02 -9.84 -9.87
CA PRO A 136 5.52 -8.49 -10.12
C PRO A 136 5.41 -8.21 -11.62
N VAL A 137 4.34 -7.52 -12.01
CA VAL A 137 4.18 -6.97 -13.35
C VAL A 137 4.38 -5.46 -13.27
N TYR A 138 5.31 -4.93 -14.05
CA TYR A 138 5.69 -3.51 -14.01
C TYR A 138 4.97 -2.67 -15.08
N PRO A 139 4.93 -1.33 -14.92
CA PRO A 139 5.32 -0.57 -13.73
C PRO A 139 4.33 -0.77 -12.57
N LEU A 140 4.81 -0.65 -11.33
CA LEU A 140 3.98 -0.74 -10.12
C LEU A 140 3.81 0.64 -9.48
N PHE A 141 2.57 1.00 -9.16
CA PHE A 141 2.16 2.20 -8.43
C PHE A 141 1.66 1.80 -7.04
N VAL A 142 1.71 2.74 -6.09
CA VAL A 142 0.94 2.60 -4.86
C VAL A 142 -0.53 2.79 -5.19
N ASP A 143 -1.36 1.92 -4.64
CA ASP A 143 -2.81 1.94 -4.78
C ASP A 143 -3.49 1.68 -3.44
N THR A 144 -4.65 2.29 -3.22
CA THR A 144 -5.35 2.28 -1.93
C THR A 144 -6.87 2.17 -2.08
N SER A 145 -7.49 1.50 -1.11
CA SER A 145 -8.94 1.42 -0.96
C SER A 145 -9.30 1.57 0.51
N LEU A 146 -9.99 2.65 0.85
CA LEU A 146 -10.36 3.02 2.22
C LEU A 146 -11.88 2.87 2.39
N PHE A 147 -12.30 2.07 3.38
CA PHE A 147 -13.70 1.73 3.58
C PHE A 147 -14.32 2.58 4.69
N ASP A 148 -13.74 2.52 5.88
CA ASP A 148 -14.31 3.14 7.07
C ASP A 148 -13.93 4.62 7.16
N SER A 149 -14.89 5.46 7.55
CA SER A 149 -14.76 6.91 7.64
C SER A 149 -13.62 7.29 8.59
N GLY A 150 -12.77 8.21 8.16
CA GLY A 150 -11.62 8.64 8.94
C GLY A 150 -10.44 7.67 8.96
N GLY A 151 -10.53 6.49 8.32
CA GLY A 151 -9.39 5.59 8.17
C GLY A 151 -8.23 6.23 7.40
N THR A 152 -6.99 5.87 7.76
CA THR A 152 -5.79 6.52 7.22
C THR A 152 -4.73 5.55 6.70
N ILE A 153 -3.95 6.03 5.74
CA ILE A 153 -2.64 5.48 5.37
C ILE A 153 -1.62 6.58 5.71
N VAL A 154 -0.73 6.34 6.68
CA VAL A 154 0.13 7.38 7.26
C VAL A 154 1.59 7.13 6.90
N ASN A 155 2.37 8.22 6.72
CA ASN A 155 3.81 8.16 6.44
C ASN A 155 4.15 7.26 5.23
N ALA A 156 3.29 7.26 4.20
CA ALA A 156 3.53 6.47 3.01
C ALA A 156 4.79 6.95 2.29
N VAL A 157 5.68 5.99 2.03
CA VAL A 157 6.90 6.21 1.26
C VAL A 157 7.04 5.15 0.18
N ILE A 158 7.66 5.55 -0.93
CA ILE A 158 8.03 4.67 -2.02
C ILE A 158 9.53 4.80 -2.28
N ARG A 159 10.18 3.65 -2.49
CA ARG A 159 11.56 3.58 -2.98
C ARG A 159 11.55 2.91 -4.35
N ARG A 160 12.26 3.53 -5.29
CA ARG A 160 12.59 2.98 -6.60
C ARG A 160 14.09 2.73 -6.66
N ALA A 161 14.49 1.49 -6.98
CA ALA A 161 15.86 1.30 -7.44
C ALA A 161 16.00 1.93 -8.84
N PRO A 162 17.16 2.51 -9.14
CA PRO A 162 17.51 3.06 -10.45
C PRO A 162 17.61 1.99 -11.54
#